data_AF-A0A2H4I8K0-F1
#
_entry.id   AF-A0A2H4I8K0-F1
#
_cell.length_a   1.000
_cell.length_b   1.000
_cell.length_c   1.000
_cell.angle_alpha   90.00
_cell.angle_beta   90.00
_cell.angle_gamma   90.00
#
_symmetry.space_group_name_H-M   'P 1'
#
loop_
_entity.id
_entity.type
_entity.pdbx_description
1 polymer ?
#
loop_
_entity_poly.entity_id
_entity_poly.type
_entity_poly.pdbx_seq_one_letter_code
_entity_poly.pdbx_strand_id
1 'polypeptide(L)'
;MRAVQVRVARGGLDALLARLPANGLEGKFSLPYGIASALVDGAVTFPSFSADAFARTSVQQLMRRVEVAEDTGPAVPRWAEVIVRSIDGTERVARCEILRGSAQCPPSDDEVAAKVVDCFDHGGLGKEMAQHLLAFARDLGEAGGAAASDPNAPSAGWLDAFVPRR
;
A
#
# COMPACT_ATOMS: atom_id res chain seq x y z
N MET A 1 -2.43 -21.12 12.99
CA MET A 1 -3.58 -20.19 12.86
C MET A 1 -4.84 -20.98 12.52
N ARG A 2 -5.94 -20.73 13.24
CA ARG A 2 -7.21 -21.47 13.06
C ARG A 2 -8.15 -20.76 12.09
N ALA A 3 -8.40 -19.48 12.27
CA ALA A 3 -9.24 -18.66 11.40
C ALA A 3 -8.78 -17.20 11.41
N VAL A 4 -9.02 -16.49 10.33
CA VAL A 4 -8.85 -15.03 10.25
C VAL A 4 -10.12 -14.44 9.68
N GLN A 5 -10.70 -13.47 10.38
CA GLN A 5 -11.87 -12.74 9.92
C GLN A 5 -11.47 -11.29 9.67
N VAL A 6 -11.93 -10.75 8.56
CA VAL A 6 -11.70 -9.35 8.20
C VAL A 6 -13.04 -8.69 7.93
N ARG A 7 -13.24 -7.55 8.57
CA ARG A 7 -14.39 -6.68 8.34
C ARG A 7 -13.92 -5.34 7.83
N VAL A 8 -14.62 -4.79 6.86
CA VAL A 8 -14.32 -3.46 6.31
C VAL A 8 -15.59 -2.63 6.24
N ALA A 9 -15.44 -1.30 6.25
CA ALA A 9 -16.54 -0.38 5.96
C ALA A 9 -17.15 -0.64 4.57
N ARG A 10 -18.40 -0.22 4.38
CA ARG A 10 -19.11 -0.32 3.09
C ARG A 10 -18.33 0.30 1.92
N GLY A 11 -18.28 -0.37 0.78
CA GLY A 11 -17.48 0.01 -0.39
C GLY A 11 -15.96 -0.24 -0.23
N GLY A 12 -15.55 -0.93 0.84
CA GLY A 12 -14.16 -1.30 1.09
C GLY A 12 -13.67 -2.44 0.20
N LEU A 13 -14.59 -3.21 -0.38
CA LEU A 13 -14.28 -4.35 -1.25
C LEU A 13 -14.50 -4.06 -2.74
N ASP A 14 -15.00 -2.88 -3.12
CA ASP A 14 -15.42 -2.56 -4.51
C ASP A 14 -14.34 -2.78 -5.57
N ALA A 15 -13.07 -2.52 -5.22
CA ALA A 15 -11.93 -2.68 -6.12
C ALA A 15 -11.30 -4.09 -6.06
N LEU A 16 -11.83 -5.00 -5.25
CA LEU A 16 -11.25 -6.30 -4.96
C LEU A 16 -12.03 -7.43 -5.62
N LEU A 17 -11.34 -8.56 -5.82
CA LEU A 17 -11.93 -9.77 -6.36
C LEU A 17 -12.89 -10.40 -5.35
N ALA A 18 -14.10 -10.74 -5.81
CA ALA A 18 -15.07 -11.53 -5.04
C ALA A 18 -14.68 -13.02 -4.89
N ARG A 19 -13.63 -13.46 -5.59
CA ARG A 19 -13.09 -14.82 -5.57
C ARG A 19 -11.63 -14.82 -5.10
N LEU A 20 -11.12 -16.01 -4.77
CA LEU A 20 -9.70 -16.18 -4.54
C LEU A 20 -8.90 -15.92 -5.84
N PRO A 21 -7.71 -15.31 -5.73
CA PRO A 21 -6.84 -15.04 -6.86
C PRO A 21 -6.22 -16.34 -7.38
N ALA A 22 -5.97 -16.40 -8.70
CA ALA A 22 -5.36 -17.53 -9.38
C ALA A 22 -3.83 -17.39 -9.51
N ASN A 23 -3.28 -16.20 -9.30
CA ASN A 23 -1.86 -15.90 -9.41
C ASN A 23 -1.48 -14.65 -8.59
N GLY A 24 -0.18 -14.36 -8.49
CA GLY A 24 0.34 -13.22 -7.73
C GLY A 24 -0.13 -11.85 -8.25
N LEU A 25 -0.36 -11.70 -9.56
CA LEU A 25 -0.86 -10.44 -10.13
C LEU A 25 -2.29 -10.14 -9.66
N GLU A 26 -3.18 -11.13 -9.75
CA GLU A 26 -4.53 -11.06 -9.17
C GLU A 26 -4.49 -10.88 -7.65
N GLY A 27 -3.45 -11.39 -6.98
CA GLY A 27 -3.23 -11.22 -5.55
C GLY A 27 -3.22 -9.76 -5.09
N LYS A 28 -2.87 -8.81 -5.96
CA LYS A 28 -2.94 -7.35 -5.68
C LYS A 28 -4.36 -6.86 -5.39
N PHE A 29 -5.37 -7.58 -5.88
CA PHE A 29 -6.79 -7.26 -5.73
C PHE A 29 -7.50 -8.27 -4.81
N SER A 30 -6.76 -8.99 -3.96
CA SER A 30 -7.32 -9.98 -3.06
C SER A 30 -6.97 -9.68 -1.61
N LEU A 31 -7.97 -9.31 -0.81
CA LEU A 31 -7.79 -9.11 0.62
C LEU A 31 -7.36 -10.42 1.35
N PRO A 32 -7.95 -11.60 1.06
CA PRO A 32 -7.46 -12.86 1.62
C PRO A 32 -5.97 -13.10 1.39
N TYR A 33 -5.49 -12.84 0.17
CA TYR A 33 -4.08 -13.02 -0.17
C TYR A 33 -3.18 -12.00 0.53
N GLY A 34 -3.57 -10.73 0.54
CA GLY A 34 -2.83 -9.66 1.22
C GLY A 34 -2.67 -9.93 2.72
N ILE A 35 -3.75 -10.34 3.39
CA ILE A 35 -3.75 -10.67 4.81
C ILE A 35 -2.90 -11.91 5.09
N ALA A 36 -3.02 -12.95 4.26
CA ALA A 36 -2.21 -14.16 4.42
C ALA A 36 -0.72 -13.86 4.25
N SER A 37 -0.35 -13.07 3.24
CA SER A 37 1.04 -12.67 3.00
C SER A 37 1.57 -11.84 4.17
N ALA A 38 0.81 -10.84 4.63
CA ALA A 38 1.19 -10.00 5.77
C ALA A 38 1.42 -10.80 7.05
N LEU A 39 0.57 -11.79 7.34
CA LEU A 39 0.68 -12.61 8.55
C LEU A 39 1.82 -13.64 8.47
N VAL A 40 2.17 -14.13 7.28
CA VAL A 40 3.28 -15.08 7.09
C VAL A 40 4.63 -14.36 7.05
N ASP A 41 4.71 -13.23 6.34
CA ASP A 41 5.98 -12.55 6.07
C ASP A 41 6.24 -11.36 6.99
N GLY A 42 5.22 -10.90 7.73
CA GLY A 42 5.27 -9.66 8.52
C GLY A 42 5.19 -8.38 7.67
N ALA A 43 5.19 -8.49 6.34
CA ALA A 43 5.10 -7.36 5.42
C ALA A 43 4.50 -7.78 4.07
N VAL A 44 3.97 -6.81 3.33
CA VAL A 44 3.56 -6.97 1.93
C VAL A 44 4.41 -6.03 1.09
N THR A 45 5.23 -6.59 0.20
CA THR A 45 6.23 -5.87 -0.60
C THR A 45 6.08 -6.23 -2.08
N PHE A 46 6.92 -5.68 -2.96
CA PHE A 46 6.90 -6.04 -4.39
C PHE A 46 7.05 -7.56 -4.63
N PRO A 47 8.03 -8.27 -4.02
CA PRO A 47 8.16 -9.72 -4.14
C PRO A 47 6.93 -10.53 -3.71
N SER A 48 6.09 -10.00 -2.81
CA SER A 48 4.89 -10.68 -2.34
C SER A 48 3.90 -11.00 -3.45
N PHE A 49 3.99 -10.36 -4.62
CA PHE A 49 3.10 -10.61 -5.77
C PHE A 49 3.77 -11.41 -6.90
N SER A 50 4.95 -11.98 -6.66
CA SER A 50 5.61 -12.90 -7.59
C SER A 50 4.90 -14.26 -7.66
N ALA A 51 5.17 -15.01 -8.72
CA ALA A 51 4.67 -16.38 -8.87
C ALA A 51 5.14 -17.29 -7.73
N ASP A 52 6.41 -17.18 -7.35
CA ASP A 52 7.00 -17.99 -6.28
C ASP A 52 6.38 -17.67 -4.92
N ALA A 53 6.25 -16.37 -4.59
CA ALA A 53 5.63 -15.95 -3.34
C ALA A 53 4.18 -16.43 -3.24
N PHE A 54 3.44 -16.36 -4.36
CA PHE A 54 2.06 -16.84 -4.46
C PHE A 54 1.95 -18.36 -4.30
N ALA A 55 2.90 -19.13 -4.84
CA ALA A 55 2.87 -20.59 -4.80
C ALA A 55 3.18 -21.19 -3.41
N ARG A 56 3.70 -20.39 -2.46
CA ARG A 56 4.08 -20.88 -1.12
C ARG A 56 2.88 -21.49 -0.39
N THR A 57 3.07 -22.72 0.08
CA THR A 57 2.03 -23.50 0.77
C THR A 57 1.47 -22.80 2.01
N SER A 58 2.31 -22.12 2.80
CA SER A 58 1.89 -21.38 4.00
C SER A 58 0.88 -20.28 3.67
N VAL A 59 1.15 -19.48 2.64
CA VAL A 59 0.26 -18.40 2.17
C VAL A 59 -1.02 -18.99 1.58
N GLN A 60 -0.89 -20.01 0.72
CA GLN A 60 -2.04 -20.68 0.09
C GLN A 60 -3.00 -21.31 1.10
N GLN A 61 -2.48 -21.96 2.13
CA GLN A 61 -3.29 -22.57 3.18
C GLN A 61 -3.96 -21.51 4.05
N LEU A 62 -3.24 -20.45 4.39
CA LEU A 62 -3.77 -19.39 5.24
C LEU A 62 -4.83 -18.56 4.53
N MET A 63 -4.60 -18.19 3.27
CA MET A 63 -5.55 -17.42 2.45
C MET A 63 -6.94 -18.06 2.42
N ARG A 64 -7.02 -19.39 2.37
CA ARG A 64 -8.30 -20.14 2.39
C ARG A 64 -9.03 -20.11 3.73
N ARG A 65 -8.38 -19.63 4.79
CA ARG A 65 -8.95 -19.46 6.14
C ARG A 65 -9.24 -17.99 6.46
N VAL A 66 -9.02 -17.08 5.50
CA VAL A 66 -9.37 -15.67 5.63
C VAL A 66 -10.77 -15.47 5.11
N GLU A 67 -11.69 -15.15 6.01
CA GLU A 67 -13.06 -14.75 5.67
C GLU A 67 -13.13 -13.22 5.67
N VAL A 68 -13.75 -12.66 4.63
CA VAL A 68 -13.86 -11.22 4.46
C VAL A 68 -15.33 -10.86 4.36
N ALA A 69 -15.75 -9.86 5.13
CA ALA A 69 -17.10 -9.32 5.09
C ALA A 69 -17.06 -7.80 5.03
N GLU A 70 -18.05 -7.24 4.34
CA GLU A 70 -18.30 -5.82 4.33
C GLU A 70 -19.41 -5.48 5.33
N ASP A 71 -19.24 -4.40 6.07
CA ASP A 71 -20.22 -3.91 7.02
C ASP A 71 -21.38 -3.17 6.32
N THR A 72 -22.58 -3.27 6.87
CA THR A 72 -23.79 -2.64 6.30
C THR A 72 -23.94 -1.16 6.65
N GLY A 73 -23.05 -0.65 7.51
CA GLY A 73 -23.02 0.74 7.94
C GLY A 73 -22.60 1.76 6.86
N PRO A 74 -22.20 2.97 7.28
CA PRO A 74 -21.80 4.02 6.34
C PRO A 74 -20.48 3.66 5.63
N ALA A 75 -20.31 4.18 4.41
CA ALA A 75 -19.08 4.00 3.63
C ALA A 75 -17.92 4.91 4.11
N VAL A 76 -18.24 5.96 4.86
CA VAL A 76 -17.29 6.94 5.40
C VAL A 76 -17.67 7.20 6.87
N PRO A 77 -16.70 7.24 7.80
CA PRO A 77 -15.27 6.99 7.60
C PRO A 77 -14.96 5.54 7.21
N ARG A 78 -13.90 5.34 6.41
CA ARG A 78 -13.42 4.00 6.07
C ARG A 78 -12.64 3.41 7.24
N TRP A 79 -12.80 2.10 7.45
CA TRP A 79 -12.09 1.35 8.48
C TRP A 79 -11.91 -0.11 8.05
N ALA A 80 -10.97 -0.79 8.70
CA ALA A 80 -10.78 -2.23 8.59
C ALA A 80 -10.52 -2.85 9.97
N GLU A 81 -11.01 -4.06 10.20
CA GLU A 81 -10.81 -4.82 11.43
C GLU A 81 -10.39 -6.25 11.06
N VAL A 82 -9.38 -6.75 11.77
CA VAL A 82 -8.84 -8.10 11.60
C VAL A 82 -8.91 -8.81 12.93
N ILE A 83 -9.54 -9.98 12.92
CA ILE A 83 -9.65 -10.88 14.06
C ILE A 83 -8.90 -12.16 13.71
N VAL A 84 -7.88 -12.47 14.50
CA VAL A 84 -7.05 -13.67 14.34
C VAL A 84 -7.33 -14.62 15.50
N ARG A 85 -7.74 -15.85 15.17
CA ARG A 85 -7.89 -16.94 16.14
C ARG A 85 -6.75 -17.95 15.95
N SER A 86 -5.92 -18.15 16.97
CA SER A 86 -4.87 -19.17 16.96
C SER A 86 -5.40 -20.55 17.33
N ILE A 87 -4.54 -21.57 17.19
CA ILE A 87 -4.90 -22.98 17.41
C ILE A 87 -5.12 -23.26 18.89
N ASP A 88 -4.38 -22.57 19.76
CA ASP A 88 -4.52 -22.61 21.23
C ASP A 88 -5.78 -21.90 21.76
N GLY A 89 -6.60 -21.32 20.88
CA GLY A 89 -7.81 -20.60 21.24
C GLY A 89 -7.61 -19.11 21.53
N THR A 90 -6.38 -18.60 21.50
CA THR A 90 -6.14 -17.16 21.69
C THR A 90 -6.76 -16.35 20.53
N GLU A 91 -7.42 -15.26 20.87
CA GLU A 91 -7.96 -14.30 19.92
C GLU A 91 -7.17 -12.99 20.00
N ARG A 92 -6.84 -12.42 18.84
CA ARG A 92 -6.28 -11.08 18.72
C ARG A 92 -7.12 -10.27 17.75
N VAL A 93 -7.46 -9.05 18.15
CA VAL A 93 -8.24 -8.11 17.35
C VAL A 93 -7.41 -6.87 17.10
N ALA A 94 -7.38 -6.41 15.86
CA ALA A 94 -6.79 -5.14 15.47
C ALA A 94 -7.76 -4.38 14.57
N ARG A 95 -7.96 -3.09 14.85
CA ARG A 95 -8.84 -2.21 14.09
C ARG A 95 -8.07 -0.97 13.63
N CYS A 96 -8.22 -0.62 12.37
CA CYS A 96 -7.65 0.55 11.73
C CYS A 96 -8.77 1.50 11.33
N GLU A 97 -8.83 2.67 11.94
CA GLU A 97 -9.82 3.71 11.67
C GLU A 97 -9.26 4.88 10.88
N ILE A 98 -7.93 5.05 10.91
CA ILE A 98 -7.23 6.12 10.19
C ILE A 98 -6.26 5.47 9.19
N LEU A 99 -6.54 5.66 7.91
CA LEU A 99 -5.76 5.07 6.82
C LEU A 99 -4.39 5.76 6.70
N ARG A 100 -3.31 4.98 6.69
CA ARG A 100 -1.96 5.49 6.37
C ARG A 100 -1.98 6.09 4.96
N GLY A 101 -1.42 7.29 4.81
CA GLY A 101 -1.47 8.05 3.56
C GLY A 101 -2.65 9.02 3.44
N SER A 102 -3.62 8.97 4.35
CA SER A 102 -4.68 9.98 4.40
C SER A 102 -4.17 11.32 4.93
N ALA A 103 -4.93 12.39 4.74
CA ALA A 103 -4.60 13.71 5.31
C ALA A 103 -4.48 13.71 6.84
N GLN A 104 -5.14 12.77 7.52
CA GLN A 104 -5.06 12.61 8.98
C GLN A 104 -3.85 11.78 9.44
N CYS A 105 -3.27 10.97 8.55
CA CYS A 105 -2.11 10.14 8.83
C CYS A 105 -1.17 10.12 7.61
N PRO A 106 -0.60 11.29 7.24
CA PRO A 106 0.31 11.37 6.10
C PRO A 106 1.56 10.53 6.37
N PRO A 107 2.21 10.01 5.31
CA PRO A 107 3.48 9.33 5.47
C PRO A 107 4.54 10.33 5.96
N SER A 108 5.54 9.85 6.69
CA SER A 108 6.71 10.67 6.99
C SER A 108 7.63 10.78 5.78
N ASP A 109 8.50 11.79 5.76
CA ASP A 109 9.50 11.93 4.70
C ASP A 109 10.39 10.69 4.58
N ASP A 110 10.76 10.07 5.71
CA ASP A 110 11.53 8.82 5.73
C ASP A 110 10.78 7.65 5.08
N GLU A 111 9.47 7.54 5.28
CA GLU A 111 8.66 6.51 4.63
C GLU A 111 8.52 6.75 3.13
N VAL A 112 8.36 8.01 2.71
CA VAL A 112 8.35 8.38 1.30
C VAL A 112 9.71 8.06 0.67
N ALA A 113 10.82 8.42 1.32
CA ALA A 113 12.17 8.14 0.85
C ALA A 113 12.43 6.64 0.73
N ALA A 114 12.07 5.86 1.76
CA ALA A 114 12.15 4.40 1.72
C ALA A 114 11.32 3.82 0.56
N LYS A 115 10.10 4.32 0.35
CA LYS A 115 9.24 3.88 -0.75
C LYS A 115 9.85 4.18 -2.13
N VAL A 116 10.50 5.34 -2.29
CA VAL A 116 11.21 5.69 -3.53
C VAL A 116 12.37 4.72 -3.77
N VAL A 117 13.18 4.44 -2.74
CA VAL A 117 14.27 3.47 -2.85
C VAL A 117 13.76 2.09 -3.25
N ASP A 118 12.67 1.60 -2.63
CA ASP A 118 12.07 0.31 -2.97
C ASP A 118 11.61 0.25 -4.44
N CYS A 119 11.00 1.34 -4.95
CA CYS A 119 10.56 1.40 -6.34
C CYS A 119 11.73 1.36 -7.33
N PHE A 120 12.82 2.07 -7.05
CA PHE A 120 14.01 2.11 -7.90
C PHE A 120 14.77 0.79 -7.89
N ASP A 121 14.89 0.17 -6.72
CA ASP A 121 15.49 -1.15 -6.58
C ASP A 121 14.68 -2.20 -7.35
N HIS A 122 13.35 -2.20 -7.19
CA HIS A 122 12.47 -3.09 -7.94
C HIS A 122 12.54 -2.87 -9.46
N GLY A 123 12.71 -1.62 -9.90
CA GLY A 123 12.90 -1.25 -11.30
C GLY A 123 14.30 -1.53 -11.86
N GLY A 124 15.25 -2.01 -11.05
CA GLY A 124 16.63 -2.29 -11.47
C GLY A 124 17.50 -1.05 -11.67
N LEU A 125 17.07 0.12 -11.17
CA LEU A 125 17.82 1.38 -11.27
C LEU A 125 18.76 1.63 -10.08
N GLY A 126 18.55 0.90 -8.98
CA GLY A 126 19.42 0.92 -7.80
C GLY A 126 19.21 2.13 -6.89
N LYS A 127 19.77 2.03 -5.68
CA LYS A 127 19.57 2.99 -4.59
C LYS A 127 20.21 4.35 -4.83
N GLU A 128 21.30 4.41 -5.58
CA GLU A 128 22.02 5.65 -5.88
C GLU A 128 21.15 6.60 -6.72
N MET A 129 20.49 6.08 -7.75
CA MET A 129 19.57 6.88 -8.56
C MET A 129 18.36 7.38 -7.75
N ALA A 130 17.85 6.54 -6.84
CA ALA A 130 16.79 6.95 -5.92
C ALA A 130 17.22 8.12 -5.03
N GLN A 131 18.45 8.09 -4.51
CA GLN A 131 19.02 9.16 -3.69
C GLN A 131 19.20 10.45 -4.48
N HIS A 132 19.64 10.38 -5.74
CA HIS A 132 19.71 11.54 -6.63
C HIS A 132 18.34 12.17 -6.87
N LEU A 133 17.30 11.36 -7.14
CA LEU A 133 15.94 11.87 -7.30
C LEU A 133 15.44 12.56 -6.02
N LEU A 134 15.67 11.96 -4.85
CA LEU A 134 15.26 12.51 -3.57
C LEU A 134 15.98 13.81 -3.22
N ALA A 135 17.26 13.95 -3.58
CA ALA A 135 17.98 15.21 -3.43
C ALA A 135 17.37 16.28 -4.35
N PHE A 136 17.22 15.97 -5.64
CA PHE A 136 16.66 16.90 -6.62
C PHE A 136 15.23 17.36 -6.26
N ALA A 137 14.37 16.46 -5.78
CA ALA A 137 13.02 16.79 -5.36
C ALA A 137 12.99 17.76 -4.16
N ARG A 138 13.95 17.64 -3.23
CA ARG A 138 14.09 18.56 -2.10
C ARG A 138 14.53 19.95 -2.57
N ASP A 139 15.54 20.02 -3.44
CA ASP A 139 16.04 21.28 -4.00
C ASP A 139 14.93 22.05 -4.74
N LEU A 140 14.09 21.34 -5.51
CA LEU A 140 12.92 21.92 -6.16
C LEU A 140 11.88 22.47 -5.16
N GLY A 141 11.66 21.75 -4.05
CA GLY A 141 10.76 22.19 -3.00
C GLY A 141 11.23 23.48 -2.33
N GLU A 142 12.54 23.59 -2.06
CA GLU A 142 13.16 24.78 -1.47
C GLU A 142 13.15 25.97 -2.45
N ALA A 143 13.51 25.74 -3.72
CA ALA A 143 13.47 26.77 -4.76
C ALA A 143 12.05 27.26 -5.06
N GLY A 144 11.07 26.35 -5.07
CA GLY A 144 9.65 26.67 -5.24
C GLY A 144 9.06 27.39 -4.03
N GLY A 145 9.48 27.06 -2.81
CA GLY A 145 9.11 27.76 -1.59
C GLY A 145 9.67 29.19 -1.53
N ALA A 146 10.91 29.38 -1.98
CA ALA A 146 11.52 30.71 -2.11
C ALA A 146 10.83 31.56 -3.19
N ALA A 147 10.44 30.96 -4.32
CA ALA A 147 9.71 31.64 -5.39
C ALA A 147 8.25 31.94 -5.01
N ALA A 148 7.57 31.08 -4.24
CA ALA A 148 6.20 31.30 -3.79
C ALA A 148 6.05 32.47 -2.78
N SER A 149 7.15 32.90 -2.15
CA SER A 149 7.22 34.11 -1.33
C SER A 149 7.57 35.39 -2.11
N ASP A 150 7.88 35.29 -3.39
CA ASP A 150 8.17 36.44 -4.26
C ASP A 150 6.90 36.85 -5.05
N PRO A 151 6.31 38.05 -4.79
CA PRO A 151 5.12 38.52 -5.50
C PRO A 151 5.34 38.76 -7.01
N ASN A 152 6.57 38.64 -7.51
CA ASN A 152 6.92 38.79 -8.92
C ASN A 152 7.43 37.49 -9.58
N ALA A 153 7.28 36.32 -8.95
CA ALA A 153 7.72 35.06 -9.55
C ALA A 153 6.95 34.75 -10.86
N PRO A 154 7.65 34.46 -11.99
CA PRO A 154 6.99 34.14 -13.24
C PRO A 154 6.19 32.83 -13.15
N SER A 155 5.03 32.78 -13.80
CA SER A 155 4.15 31.61 -13.79
C SER A 155 4.85 30.37 -14.34
N ALA A 156 4.59 29.24 -13.69
CA ALA A 156 5.37 28.01 -13.78
C ALA A 156 5.29 27.34 -15.17
N GLY A 157 6.23 27.65 -16.06
CA GLY A 157 6.38 27.05 -17.41
C GLY A 157 6.99 25.64 -17.45
N TRP A 158 7.15 24.96 -16.32
CA TRP A 158 7.82 23.66 -16.22
C TRP A 158 6.94 22.46 -16.61
N LEU A 159 5.61 22.65 -16.69
CA LEU A 159 4.68 21.60 -17.15
C LEU A 159 4.81 21.30 -18.65
N ASP A 160 5.34 22.22 -19.44
CA ASP A 160 5.57 22.02 -20.88
C ASP A 160 6.73 21.06 -21.19
N ALA A 161 7.59 20.74 -20.22
CA ALA A 161 8.74 19.85 -20.41
C ALA A 161 8.37 18.35 -20.33
N PHE A 162 7.21 18.00 -19.77
CA PHE A 162 6.83 16.60 -19.48
C PHE A 162 5.71 16.04 -20.36
N VAL A 163 5.12 16.83 -21.25
CA VAL A 163 4.11 16.34 -22.20
C VAL A 163 4.78 16.13 -23.56
N PRO A 164 4.93 14.89 -24.05
CA PRO A 164 5.39 14.66 -25.41
C PRO A 164 4.32 15.22 -26.35
N ARG A 165 4.66 16.27 -27.11
CA ARG A 165 3.81 16.76 -28.19
C ARG A 165 3.77 15.67 -29.27
N ARG A 166 2.59 15.07 -29.47
CA ARG A 166 2.31 14.22 -30.62
C ARG A 166 2.13 15.05 -31.88
#